data_AF-A0A517N3M9-F1
#
_entry.id   AF-A0A517N3M9-F1
#
_cell.length_a   1.000
_cell.length_b   1.000
_cell.length_c   1.000
_cell.angle_alpha   90.00
_cell.angle_beta   90.00
_cell.angle_gamma   90.00
#
_symmetry.space_group_name_H-M   'P 1'
#
loop_
_entity.id
_entity.type
_entity.pdbx_description
1 polymer ?
#
loop_
_entity_poly.entity_id
_entity_poly.type
_entity_poly.pdbx_seq_one_letter_code
_entity_poly.pdbx_strand_id
1 'polypeptide(L)'
;MWAKPRRAGGLRIRGQRGNPNVRFAILRFAKWLRTVESHPVRVPVYLSPHAYLRTVDNRIVSAAFFAPYDPTDEPFIRIATGDYPALLTEHGRDDALAMFLNSLAHELVHYNQWIETGDISERGVVVRARKMVDHYALTTDHL
;
A
#
# COMPACT_ATOMS: atom_id res chain seq x y z
N MET A 1 2.26 -18.02 -11.69
CA MET A 1 1.62 -17.33 -10.55
C MET A 1 1.76 -18.24 -9.36
N TRP A 2 2.52 -17.82 -8.35
CA TRP A 2 2.85 -18.57 -7.14
C TRP A 2 1.61 -18.79 -6.26
N ALA A 3 0.89 -17.71 -5.96
CA ALA A 3 -0.32 -17.77 -5.16
C ALA A 3 -1.57 -18.02 -6.03
N LYS A 4 -2.53 -18.80 -5.51
CA LYS A 4 -3.76 -19.13 -6.25
C LYS A 4 -4.83 -18.05 -6.07
N PRO A 5 -5.45 -17.55 -7.15
CA PRO A 5 -6.54 -16.58 -7.04
C PRO A 5 -7.68 -17.11 -6.16
N ARG A 6 -8.24 -16.25 -5.31
CA ARG A 6 -9.41 -16.59 -4.48
C ARG A 6 -10.67 -16.03 -5.12
N ARG A 7 -11.81 -16.73 -5.00
CA ARG A 7 -13.14 -16.26 -5.48
C ARG A 7 -13.52 -14.86 -4.96
N ALA A 8 -12.89 -14.41 -3.86
CA ALA A 8 -13.07 -13.10 -3.23
C ALA A 8 -11.78 -12.24 -3.22
N GLY A 9 -10.96 -12.33 -4.28
CA GLY A 9 -9.75 -11.51 -4.48
C GLY A 9 -10.00 -9.99 -4.38
N GLY A 10 -8.94 -9.20 -4.53
CA GLY A 10 -9.04 -7.74 -4.55
C GLY A 10 -8.31 -7.02 -3.40
N LEU A 11 -8.03 -5.74 -3.66
CA LEU A 11 -7.50 -4.78 -2.71
C LEU A 11 -8.60 -4.28 -1.74
N ARG A 12 -8.44 -4.46 -0.43
CA ARG A 12 -9.46 -4.07 0.58
C ARG A 12 -8.88 -3.14 1.65
N ILE A 13 -9.33 -1.89 1.70
CA ILE A 13 -8.86 -0.93 2.70
C ILE A 13 -9.63 -1.09 4.01
N ARG A 14 -8.90 -1.33 5.11
CA ARG A 14 -9.37 -1.46 6.49
C ARG A 14 -8.81 -0.30 7.31
N GLY A 15 -9.41 0.88 7.12
CA GLY A 15 -8.79 2.14 7.54
C GLY A 15 -9.41 2.87 8.74
N GLN A 16 -10.43 2.33 9.42
CA GLN A 16 -11.22 3.10 10.41
C GLN A 16 -10.41 3.70 11.58
N ARG A 17 -9.21 3.16 11.86
CA ARG A 17 -8.33 3.65 12.92
C ARG A 17 -7.23 4.60 12.42
N GLY A 18 -7.02 4.69 11.11
CA GLY A 18 -5.98 5.55 10.53
C GLY A 18 -6.42 7.01 10.42
N ASN A 19 -5.47 7.89 10.09
CA ASN A 19 -5.75 9.28 9.84
C ASN A 19 -6.83 9.44 8.74
N PRO A 20 -7.92 10.22 8.96
CA PRO A 20 -9.02 10.34 8.00
C PRO A 20 -8.61 10.87 6.62
N ASN A 21 -7.69 11.84 6.54
CA ASN A 21 -7.24 12.42 5.27
C ASN A 21 -6.43 11.41 4.47
N VAL A 22 -5.49 10.72 5.14
CA VAL A 22 -4.71 9.64 4.53
C VAL A 22 -5.62 8.50 4.08
N ARG A 23 -6.60 8.11 4.91
CA ARG A 23 -7.60 7.10 4.57
C ARG A 23 -8.38 7.46 3.32
N PHE A 24 -8.83 8.70 3.20
CA PHE A 24 -9.57 9.16 2.03
C PHE A 24 -8.71 9.10 0.76
N ALA A 25 -7.47 9.58 0.83
CA ALA A 25 -6.53 9.49 -0.30
C ALA A 25 -6.25 8.04 -0.71
N ILE A 26 -5.97 7.15 0.25
CA ILE A 26 -5.75 5.72 0.00
C ILE A 26 -7.01 5.06 -0.60
N LEU A 27 -8.22 5.44 -0.17
CA LEU A 27 -9.46 4.91 -0.74
C LEU A 27 -9.65 5.33 -2.20
N ARG A 28 -9.36 6.59 -2.56
CA ARG A 28 -9.38 7.07 -3.94
C ARG A 28 -8.36 6.35 -4.80
N PHE A 29 -7.11 6.26 -4.31
CA PHE A 29 -6.04 5.56 -5.01
C PHE A 29 -6.37 4.07 -5.18
N ALA A 30 -6.88 3.40 -4.15
CA ALA A 30 -7.31 2.01 -4.25
C ALA A 30 -8.50 1.80 -5.21
N LYS A 31 -9.38 2.79 -5.37
CA LYS A 31 -10.45 2.75 -6.37
C LYS A 31 -9.87 2.79 -7.78
N TRP A 32 -8.92 3.69 -8.02
CA TRP A 32 -8.20 3.77 -9.30
C TRP A 32 -7.36 2.53 -9.58
N LEU A 33 -6.63 1.99 -8.60
CA LEU A 33 -5.84 0.77 -8.75
C LEU A 33 -6.69 -0.41 -9.24
N ARG A 34 -7.93 -0.52 -8.79
CA ARG A 34 -8.86 -1.58 -9.23
C ARG A 34 -9.27 -1.45 -10.71
N THR A 35 -9.04 -0.31 -11.37
CA THR A 35 -9.32 -0.12 -12.79
C THR A 35 -8.10 -0.39 -13.67
N VAL A 36 -6.88 -0.32 -13.12
CA VAL A 36 -5.63 -0.45 -13.87
C VAL A 36 -4.86 -1.74 -13.56
N GLU A 37 -5.13 -2.39 -12.42
CA GLU A 37 -4.41 -3.58 -11.96
C GLU A 37 -5.33 -4.68 -11.42
N SER A 38 -4.98 -5.93 -11.74
CA SER A 38 -5.65 -7.11 -11.19
C SER A 38 -5.04 -7.52 -9.86
N HIS A 39 -5.89 -7.85 -8.89
CA HIS A 39 -5.50 -8.30 -7.56
C HIS A 39 -6.07 -9.71 -7.32
N PRO A 40 -5.45 -10.75 -7.89
CA PRO A 40 -6.02 -12.11 -7.91
C PRO A 40 -6.16 -12.72 -6.51
N VAL A 41 -5.27 -12.38 -5.58
CA VAL A 41 -5.35 -12.76 -4.18
C VAL A 41 -5.88 -11.57 -3.38
N ARG A 42 -6.73 -11.85 -2.39
CA ARG A 42 -7.24 -10.80 -1.51
C ARG A 42 -6.08 -10.23 -0.70
N VAL A 43 -5.92 -8.91 -0.71
CA VAL A 43 -4.93 -8.20 0.10
C VAL A 43 -5.61 -7.08 0.89
N PRO A 44 -5.85 -7.27 2.20
CA PRO A 44 -6.32 -6.21 3.08
C PRO A 44 -5.18 -5.24 3.41
N VAL A 45 -5.50 -3.94 3.41
CA VAL A 45 -4.59 -2.85 3.78
C VAL A 45 -5.10 -2.24 5.09
N TYR A 46 -4.35 -2.39 6.17
CA TYR A 46 -4.70 -1.85 7.48
C TYR A 46 -4.02 -0.51 7.73
N LEU A 47 -4.81 0.51 8.04
CA LEU A 47 -4.27 1.83 8.40
C LEU A 47 -4.15 1.95 9.92
N SER A 48 -2.93 2.20 10.38
CA SER A 48 -2.55 2.33 11.78
C SER A 48 -2.55 3.80 12.20
N PRO A 49 -3.10 4.15 13.39
CA PRO A 49 -3.04 5.51 13.93
C PRO A 49 -1.63 5.93 14.38
N HIS A 50 -0.69 4.99 14.48
CA HIS A 50 0.66 5.28 14.95
C HIS A 50 1.52 5.89 13.85
N ALA A 51 2.53 6.67 14.24
CA ALA A 51 3.50 7.29 13.32
C ALA A 51 4.39 6.26 12.61
N TYR A 52 4.61 5.10 13.24
CA TYR A 52 5.39 4.01 12.65
C TYR A 52 4.78 2.66 13.00
N LEU A 53 5.18 1.65 12.24
CA LEU A 53 4.94 0.23 12.52
C LEU A 53 6.20 -0.37 13.11
N ARG A 54 6.04 -1.34 14.01
CA ARG A 54 7.11 -2.21 14.47
C ARG A 54 6.95 -3.58 13.80
N THR A 55 7.99 -4.04 13.11
CA THR A 55 8.03 -5.38 12.52
C THR A 55 8.44 -6.44 13.55
N VAL A 56 8.31 -7.73 13.20
CA VAL A 56 8.76 -8.85 14.04
C VAL A 56 10.27 -8.80 14.32
N ASP A 57 11.06 -8.30 13.37
CA ASP A 57 12.50 -8.08 13.50
C ASP A 57 12.86 -6.76 14.19
N ASN A 58 11.89 -6.15 14.89
CA ASN A 58 12.04 -4.91 15.64
C ASN A 58 12.44 -3.69 14.79
N ARG A 59 12.19 -3.71 13.47
CA ARG A 59 12.40 -2.55 12.59
C ARG A 59 11.25 -1.57 12.72
N ILE A 60 11.57 -0.28 12.57
CA ILE A 60 10.61 0.81 12.55
C ILE A 60 10.40 1.21 11.08
N VAL A 61 9.17 1.08 10.58
CA VAL A 61 8.83 1.30 9.16
C VAL A 61 7.52 2.08 9.02
N SER A 62 7.36 2.80 7.91
CA SER A 62 6.12 3.52 7.58
C SER A 62 5.04 2.61 6.98
N ALA A 63 5.44 1.56 6.26
CA ALA A 63 4.56 0.53 5.72
C ALA A 63 5.25 -0.84 5.74
N ALA A 64 4.46 -1.90 5.60
CA ALA A 64 4.99 -3.25 5.45
C ALA A 64 3.97 -4.17 4.77
N PHE A 65 4.46 -4.99 3.84
CA PHE A 65 3.78 -6.15 3.29
C PHE A 65 4.15 -7.42 4.05
N PHE A 66 3.13 -8.17 4.46
CA PHE A 66 3.27 -9.53 4.95
C PHE A 66 3.03 -10.50 3.77
N ALA A 67 4.14 -11.06 3.27
CA ALA A 67 4.16 -12.14 2.30
C ALA A 67 4.20 -13.49 3.05
N PRO A 68 3.13 -14.30 3.03
CA PRO A 68 3.16 -15.59 3.71
C PRO A 68 3.99 -16.60 2.93
N TYR A 69 4.66 -17.49 3.67
CA TYR A 69 5.36 -18.65 3.10
C TYR A 69 4.36 -19.67 2.53
N ASP A 70 3.28 -19.95 3.26
CA ASP A 70 2.17 -20.76 2.76
C ASP A 70 1.26 -19.89 1.88
N PRO A 71 1.10 -20.19 0.58
CA PRO A 71 0.26 -19.40 -0.32
C PRO A 71 -1.25 -19.50 -0.02
N THR A 72 -1.66 -20.34 0.94
CA THR A 72 -3.04 -20.44 1.42
C THR A 72 -3.38 -19.46 2.54
N ASP A 73 -2.35 -18.95 3.24
CA ASP A 73 -2.48 -17.89 4.23
C ASP A 73 -2.81 -16.56 3.56
N GLU A 74 -3.51 -15.68 4.28
CA GLU A 74 -3.87 -14.39 3.73
C GLU A 74 -2.71 -13.38 3.85
N PRO A 75 -2.19 -12.83 2.74
CA PRO A 75 -1.25 -11.74 2.80
C PRO A 75 -1.94 -10.46 3.28
N PHE A 76 -1.18 -9.49 3.79
CA PHE A 76 -1.76 -8.18 4.13
C PHE A 76 -0.72 -7.07 4.07
N ILE A 77 -1.20 -5.83 3.95
CA ILE A 77 -0.38 -4.62 4.02
C ILE A 77 -0.77 -3.82 5.26
N ARG A 78 0.21 -3.21 5.91
CA ARG A 78 0.00 -2.24 6.99
C ARG A 78 0.65 -0.92 6.63
N ILE A 79 -0.01 0.19 6.97
CA ILE A 79 0.50 1.55 6.75
C ILE A 79 0.31 2.36 8.04
N ALA A 80 1.39 2.92 8.56
CA ALA A 80 1.36 3.93 9.60
C ALA A 80 0.85 5.26 9.02
N THR A 81 -0.01 5.95 9.76
CA THR A 81 -0.62 7.21 9.30
C THR A 81 -0.58 8.32 10.35
N GLY A 82 0.03 8.05 11.51
CA GLY A 82 0.05 8.97 12.64
C GLY A 82 1.02 10.14 12.49
N ASP A 83 1.96 10.04 11.56
CA ASP A 83 2.93 11.08 11.20
C ASP A 83 2.37 12.10 10.20
N TYR A 84 1.18 11.86 9.64
CA TYR A 84 0.55 12.77 8.68
C TYR A 84 0.49 14.24 9.14
N PRO A 85 0.15 14.61 10.39
CA PRO A 85 0.16 16.00 10.80
C PRO A 85 1.53 16.67 10.68
N ALA A 86 2.61 15.95 10.98
CA ALA A 86 3.97 16.47 10.85
C ALA A 86 4.34 16.65 9.37
N LEU A 87 4.08 15.63 8.55
CA LEU A 87 4.33 15.69 7.10
C LEU A 87 3.51 16.79 6.41
N LEU A 88 2.27 17.01 6.85
CA LEU A 88 1.42 18.09 6.35
C LEU A 88 2.03 19.47 6.61
N THR A 89 2.63 19.68 7.79
CA THR A 89 3.31 20.94 8.11
C THR A 89 4.61 21.10 7.33
N GLU A 90 5.36 20.02 7.13
CA GLU A 90 6.67 20.06 6.49
C GLU A 90 6.60 20.19 4.96
N HIS A 91 5.68 19.47 4.33
CA HIS A 91 5.63 19.32 2.87
C HIS A 91 4.34 19.86 2.23
N GLY A 92 3.37 20.27 3.04
CA GLY A 92 2.04 20.62 2.54
C GLY A 92 1.19 19.38 2.22
N ARG A 93 -0.07 19.60 1.83
CA ARG A 93 -1.07 18.54 1.76
C ARG A 93 -0.77 17.50 0.68
N ASP A 94 -0.46 17.94 -0.54
CA ASP A 94 -0.41 17.05 -1.69
C ASP A 94 0.83 16.15 -1.63
N ASP A 95 1.98 16.71 -1.31
CA ASP A 95 3.23 15.96 -1.11
C ASP A 95 3.11 14.99 0.07
N ALA A 96 2.55 15.44 1.20
CA ALA A 96 2.32 14.56 2.35
C ALA A 96 1.43 13.37 1.99
N LEU A 97 0.32 13.58 1.25
CA LEU A 97 -0.54 12.48 0.80
C LEU A 97 0.17 11.57 -0.21
N ALA A 98 0.96 12.13 -1.14
CA ALA A 98 1.73 11.38 -2.11
C ALA A 98 2.76 10.44 -1.45
N MET A 99 3.31 10.79 -0.28
CA MET A 99 4.20 9.90 0.49
C MET A 99 3.46 8.64 0.98
N PHE A 100 2.22 8.75 1.44
CA PHE A 100 1.40 7.59 1.82
C PHE A 100 0.98 6.75 0.61
N LEU A 101 0.67 7.40 -0.53
CA LEU A 101 0.38 6.68 -1.77
C LEU A 101 1.61 5.90 -2.26
N ASN A 102 2.79 6.49 -2.21
CA ASN A 102 4.05 5.82 -2.53
C ASN A 102 4.34 4.66 -1.58
N SER A 103 4.05 4.81 -0.29
CA SER A 103 4.18 3.73 0.69
C SER A 103 3.27 2.55 0.34
N LEU A 104 1.99 2.80 0.01
CA LEU A 104 1.10 1.73 -0.45
C LEU A 104 1.59 1.10 -1.77
N ALA A 105 2.00 1.92 -2.74
CA ALA A 105 2.48 1.45 -4.04
C ALA A 105 3.74 0.58 -3.91
N HIS A 106 4.65 0.94 -3.00
CA HIS A 106 5.84 0.16 -2.67
C HIS A 106 5.47 -1.25 -2.22
N GLU A 107 4.57 -1.36 -1.24
CA GLU A 107 4.10 -2.65 -0.73
C GLU A 107 3.29 -3.45 -1.77
N LEU A 108 2.55 -2.76 -2.66
CA LEU A 108 1.86 -3.42 -3.76
C LEU A 108 2.81 -4.00 -4.81
N VAL A 109 3.97 -3.37 -5.03
CA VAL A 109 4.99 -3.97 -5.90
C VAL A 109 5.56 -5.23 -5.27
N HIS A 110 5.79 -5.28 -3.96
CA HIS A 110 6.15 -6.52 -3.27
C HIS A 110 5.04 -7.58 -3.36
N TYR A 111 3.79 -7.18 -3.19
CA TYR A 111 2.65 -8.08 -3.43
C TYR A 111 2.69 -8.66 -4.85
N ASN A 112 2.91 -7.83 -5.88
CA ASN A 112 2.97 -8.29 -7.27
C ASN A 112 4.15 -9.24 -7.50
N GLN A 113 5.34 -8.96 -6.94
CA GLN A 113 6.48 -9.88 -6.97
C GLN A 113 6.11 -11.23 -6.33
N TRP A 114 5.51 -11.22 -5.14
CA TRP A 114 5.10 -12.42 -4.43
C TRP A 114 4.06 -13.23 -5.21
N ILE A 115 3.09 -12.58 -5.86
CA ILE A 115 2.12 -13.25 -6.74
C ILE A 115 2.81 -13.91 -7.93
N GLU A 116 3.82 -13.26 -8.51
CA GLU A 116 4.52 -13.72 -9.71
C GLU A 116 5.48 -14.88 -9.40
N THR A 117 6.34 -14.71 -8.40
CA THR A 117 7.50 -15.57 -8.15
C THR A 117 7.48 -16.29 -6.80
N GLY A 118 6.66 -15.84 -5.86
CA GLY A 118 6.71 -16.30 -4.46
C GLY A 118 7.79 -15.65 -3.61
N ASP A 119 8.61 -14.80 -4.22
CA ASP A 119 9.70 -14.08 -3.57
C ASP A 119 9.45 -12.57 -3.60
N ILE A 120 10.12 -11.84 -2.70
CA ILE A 120 10.13 -10.38 -2.66
C ILE A 120 11.56 -9.85 -2.75
N SER A 121 11.75 -8.71 -3.40
CA SER A 121 13.06 -8.03 -3.43
C SER A 121 12.89 -6.53 -3.61
N GLU A 122 13.84 -5.74 -3.11
CA GLU A 122 13.86 -4.28 -3.29
C GLU A 122 14.15 -3.83 -4.72
N ARG A 123 14.55 -4.75 -5.60
CA ARG A 123 15.01 -4.43 -6.95
C ARG A 123 13.88 -3.82 -7.77
N GLY A 124 14.02 -2.53 -8.10
CA GLY A 124 13.08 -1.80 -8.94
C GLY A 124 11.77 -1.41 -8.26
N VAL A 125 11.60 -1.72 -6.96
CA VAL A 125 10.36 -1.44 -6.20
C VAL A 125 10.07 0.05 -6.19
N VAL A 126 11.04 0.87 -5.79
CA VAL A 126 10.92 2.33 -5.73
C VAL A 126 10.52 2.93 -7.08
N VAL A 127 11.15 2.48 -8.17
CA VAL A 127 10.87 2.99 -9.53
C VAL A 127 9.46 2.62 -9.97
N ARG A 128 9.02 1.39 -9.72
CA ARG A 128 7.68 0.91 -10.08
C ARG A 128 6.60 1.60 -9.24
N ALA A 129 6.83 1.76 -7.93
CA ALA A 129 5.92 2.44 -7.01
C ALA A 129 5.72 3.91 -7.43
N ARG A 130 6.82 4.62 -7.71
CA ARG A 130 6.76 6.00 -8.18
C ARG A 130 5.97 6.13 -9.49
N LYS A 131 6.25 5.26 -10.48
CA LYS A 131 5.48 5.24 -11.73
C LYS A 131 3.99 5.02 -11.52
N MET A 132 3.60 4.19 -10.55
CA MET A 132 2.20 3.95 -10.19
C MET A 132 1.54 5.21 -9.64
N VAL A 133 2.22 5.92 -8.73
CA VAL A 133 1.71 7.18 -8.16
C VAL A 133 1.68 8.30 -9.21
N ASP A 134 2.72 8.43 -10.03
CA ASP A 134 2.76 9.39 -11.13
C ASP A 134 1.62 9.14 -12.13
N HIS A 135 1.35 7.88 -12.47
CA HIS A 135 0.24 7.53 -13.37
C HIS A 135 -1.12 7.87 -12.75
N TYR A 136 -1.32 7.62 -11.47
CA TYR A 136 -2.52 8.06 -10.75
C TYR A 136 -2.67 9.58 -10.79
N ALA A 137 -1.57 10.31 -10.54
CA ALA A 137 -1.54 11.76 -10.56
C ALA A 137 -1.93 12.34 -11.93
N LEU A 138 -1.54 11.69 -13.03
CA LEU A 138 -1.83 12.13 -14.39
C LEU A 138 -3.23 11.75 -14.90
N THR A 139 -3.92 10.82 -14.24
CA THR A 139 -5.18 10.22 -14.77
C THR A 139 -6.39 10.40 -13.86
N THR A 140 -6.22 11.09 -12.73
CA THR A 140 -7.29 11.32 -11.76
C THR A 140 -7.34 12.80 -11.41
N ASP A 141 -8.52 13.40 -11.46
CA ASP A 141 -8.70 14.76 -10.95
C ASP A 141 -8.45 14.79 -9.44
N HIS A 142 -7.67 15.75 -8.96
CA HIS A 142 -7.31 15.89 -7.53
C HIS A 142 -8.22 16.85 -6.77
N LEU A 143 -9.23 17.40 -7.46
CA LEU A 143 -10.24 18.29 -6.93
C LEU A 143 -11.27 17.56 -6.04
#